data_AF-A0A9E4AJ89-F1
#
_entry.id   AF-A0A9E4AJ89-F1
#
_cell.length_a   1.000
_cell.length_b   1.000
_cell.length_c   1.000
_cell.angle_alpha   90.00
_cell.angle_beta   90.00
_cell.angle_gamma   90.00
#
_symmetry.space_group_name_H-M   'P 1'
#
loop_
_entity.id
_entity.type
_entity.pdbx_description
1 polymer ?
#
loop_
_entity_poly.entity_id
_entity_poly.type
_entity_poly.pdbx_seq_one_letter_code
_entity_poly.pdbx_strand_id
1 'polypeptide(L)' 'MAGDWVQFIPKYAYWLNLIEPWWRQLKSLALKGRRFETQEELTDALNSAVCWWNAHKRPYHWKRHRKSNLYTS' A
#
# COMPACT_ATOMS: atom_id res chain seq x y z
N MET A 1 -20.84 -8.98 23.83
CA MET A 1 -20.41 -10.04 22.90
C MET A 1 -19.73 -9.37 21.71
N ALA A 2 -18.47 -8.94 21.86
CA ALA A 2 -17.69 -8.41 20.73
C ALA A 2 -17.06 -9.62 20.04
N GLY A 3 -17.44 -9.89 18.79
CA GLY A 3 -16.87 -11.01 18.03
C GLY A 3 -15.41 -10.75 17.69
N ASP A 4 -14.57 -11.78 17.82
CA ASP A 4 -13.18 -11.78 17.39
C ASP A 4 -13.11 -11.71 15.85
N TRP A 5 -13.21 -10.50 15.29
CA TRP A 5 -13.07 -10.27 13.85
C TRP A 5 -11.60 -10.27 13.45
N VAL A 6 -11.01 -11.46 13.32
CA VAL A 6 -9.70 -11.62 12.71
C VAL A 6 -9.87 -11.82 11.21
N GLN A 7 -9.36 -10.88 10.41
CA GLN A 7 -9.27 -11.05 8.97
C GLN A 7 -8.22 -12.12 8.65
N PHE A 8 -8.68 -13.30 8.20
CA PHE A 8 -7.79 -14.36 7.74
C PHE A 8 -7.17 -13.98 6.38
N ILE A 9 -5.84 -14.01 6.31
CA ILE A 9 -5.07 -13.91 5.06
C ILE A 9 -4.31 -15.23 4.89
N PRO A 10 -4.51 -15.96 3.78
CA PRO A 10 -3.78 -17.19 3.52
C PRO A 10 -2.27 -16.96 3.53
N LYS A 11 -1.52 -17.96 3.99
CA LYS A 11 -0.06 -17.92 3.92
C LYS A 11 0.37 -17.70 2.46
N TYR A 12 1.28 -16.75 2.25
CA TYR A 12 1.77 -16.29 0.93
C TYR A 12 0.82 -15.42 0.10
N ALA A 13 -0.39 -15.09 0.56
CA ALA A 13 -1.30 -14.19 -0.15
C ALA A 13 -1.09 -12.70 0.21
N TYR A 14 0.17 -12.27 0.32
CA TYR A 14 0.50 -10.90 0.71
C TYR A 14 -0.08 -9.85 -0.26
N TRP A 15 -0.20 -10.21 -1.54
CA TRP A 15 -0.74 -9.35 -2.61
C TRP A 15 -2.21 -9.01 -2.40
N LEU A 16 -2.91 -9.81 -1.59
CA LEU A 16 -4.31 -9.57 -1.24
C LEU A 16 -4.43 -8.38 -0.27
N ASN A 17 -3.38 -8.16 0.52
CA ASN A 17 -3.30 -7.02 1.41
C ASN A 17 -2.65 -5.86 0.64
N LEU A 18 -3.44 -4.83 0.35
CA LEU A 18 -2.96 -3.60 -0.31
C LEU A 18 -1.87 -2.85 0.49
N ILE A 19 -1.46 -3.37 1.64
CA ILE A 19 -0.38 -2.86 2.48
C ILE A 19 0.96 -2.75 1.73
N GLU A 20 1.27 -3.67 0.81
CA GLU A 20 2.56 -3.63 0.11
C GLU A 20 2.71 -2.50 -0.91
N PRO A 21 1.78 -2.31 -1.87
CA PRO A 21 1.83 -1.14 -2.74
C PRO A 21 1.69 0.14 -1.91
N TRP A 22 1.04 0.08 -0.74
CA TRP A 22 0.95 1.21 0.16
C TRP A 22 2.32 1.61 0.73
N TRP A 23 3.06 0.65 1.28
CA TRP A 23 4.42 0.88 1.78
C TRP A 23 5.38 1.37 0.69
N ARG A 24 5.26 0.84 -0.53
CA ARG A 24 6.07 1.29 -1.66
C ARG A 24 5.87 2.78 -1.93
N GLN A 25 4.63 3.25 -1.93
CA GLN A 25 4.29 4.64 -2.19
C GLN A 25 4.74 5.56 -1.05
N LEU A 26 4.52 5.15 0.21
CA LEU A 26 4.97 5.93 1.37
C LEU A 26 6.50 6.11 1.37
N LYS A 27 7.27 5.04 1.12
CA LYS A 27 8.74 5.13 1.02
C LYS A 27 9.19 6.08 -0.08
N SER A 28 8.49 6.08 -1.22
CA SER A 28 8.80 6.98 -2.33
C SER A 28 8.53 8.45 -2.00
N LEU A 29 7.50 8.76 -1.21
CA LEU A 29 7.12 10.12 -0.86
C LEU A 29 7.95 10.67 0.32
N ALA A 30 8.15 9.84 1.35
CA ALA A 30 8.77 10.26 2.61
C ALA A 30 10.29 10.13 2.60
N LEU A 31 10.85 9.06 2.01
CA LEU A 31 12.24 8.66 2.27
C LEU A 31 13.19 8.85 1.10
N LYS A 32 12.69 8.78 -0.15
CA LYS A 32 13.53 8.79 -1.34
C LYS A 32 14.37 10.07 -1.41
N GLY A 33 15.70 9.91 -1.39
CA GLY A 33 16.65 11.02 -1.52
C GLY A 33 16.80 11.90 -0.27
N ARG A 34 16.26 11.47 0.88
CA ARG A 34 16.37 12.21 2.15
C ARG A 34 17.28 11.48 3.13
N ARG A 35 17.94 12.25 3.99
CA ARG A 35 18.68 11.80 5.16
C ARG A 35 18.07 12.50 6.37
N PHE A 36 17.97 11.78 7.48
CA PHE A 36 17.39 12.27 8.72
C PHE A 36 18.45 12.16 9.81
N GLU A 37 18.59 13.20 10.62
CA GLU A 37 19.52 13.22 11.75
C GLU A 37 18.78 12.93 13.07
N THR A 38 17.45 13.06 13.09
CA THR A 38 16.60 12.83 14.28
C THR A 38 15.37 11.97 13.96
N GLN A 39 14.78 11.39 15.01
CA GLN A 39 13.55 10.61 14.89
C GLN A 39 12.35 11.50 14.57
N GLU A 40 12.36 12.73 15.09
CA GLU A 40 11.33 13.75 14.83
C GLU A 40 11.27 14.10 13.34
N GLU A 41 12.42 14.35 12.70
CA GLU A 41 12.47 14.63 11.26
C GLU A 41 11.91 13.50 10.40
N LEU A 42 12.21 12.24 10.76
CA LEU A 42 11.65 11.08 10.09
C LEU A 42 10.12 11.02 10.26
N THR A 43 9.65 11.26 11.49
CA THR A 43 8.22 11.23 11.83
C THR A 43 7.45 12.31 11.07
N ASP A 44 7.98 13.53 11.01
CA ASP A 44 7.38 14.64 10.29
C ASP A 44 7.35 14.40 8.78
N ALA A 45 8.41 13.81 8.21
CA ALA A 45 8.44 13.44 6.81
C ALA A 45 7.39 12.37 6.46
N LEU A 46 7.21 11.37 7.33
CA LEU A 46 6.16 10.35 7.18
C LEU A 46 4.76 10.96 7.28
N ASN A 47 4.50 11.79 8.28
CA ASN A 47 3.21 12.46 8.48
C ASN A 47 2.87 13.37 7.30
N SER A 48 3.84 14.16 6.83
CA SER A 48 3.67 15.05 5.67
C SER A 48 3.37 14.25 4.39
N ALA A 49 4.06 13.14 4.17
CA ALA A 49 3.81 12.27 3.02
C ALA A 49 2.41 11.64 3.06
N VAL A 50 1.95 11.18 4.22
CA VAL A 50 0.60 10.65 4.41
C VAL A 50 -0.46 11.74 4.17
N CYS A 51 -0.27 12.93 4.74
CA CYS A 51 -1.18 14.06 4.54
C CYS A 51 -1.28 14.44 3.06
N TRP A 52 -0.13 14.60 2.39
CA TRP A 52 -0.07 14.92 0.96
C TRP A 52 -0.75 13.84 0.12
N TRP A 53 -0.51 12.57 0.41
CA TRP A 53 -1.08 11.47 -0.35
C TRP A 53 -2.59 11.33 -0.12
N ASN A 54 -3.09 11.55 1.09
CA ASN A 54 -4.52 11.57 1.36
C ASN A 54 -5.23 12.69 0.58
N ALA A 55 -4.61 13.86 0.46
CA ALA A 55 -5.11 14.97 -0.36
C ALA A 55 -5.10 14.64 -1.86
N HIS A 56 -4.11 13.89 -2.34
CA HIS A 56 -3.92 13.51 -3.76
C HIS A 56 -4.20 12.03 -4.03
N LYS A 57 -5.17 11.44 -3.31
CA LYS A 57 -5.39 9.99 -3.30
C LYS A 57 -5.61 9.44 -4.71
N ARG A 58 -4.89 8.36 -5.02
CA ARG A 58 -5.06 7.56 -6.24
C ARG A 58 -5.46 6.15 -5.82
N PRO A 59 -6.77 5.81 -5.87
CA PRO A 59 -7.25 4.50 -5.44
C PRO A 59 -6.59 3.37 -6.24
N TYR A 60 -6.32 2.25 -5.56
CA TYR A 60 -5.86 1.03 -6.24
C TYR A 60 -7.04 0.40 -6.98
N HIS A 61 -6.87 0.19 -8.29
CA HIS A 61 -7.85 -0.50 -9.11
C HIS A 61 -7.44 -1.95 -9.29
N TRP A 62 -8.27 -2.86 -8.81
CA TRP A 62 -8.15 -4.28 -9.12
C TRP A 62 -8.44 -4.49 -10.60
N LYS A 63 -7.41 -4.72 -11.41
CA LYS A 63 -7.61 -5.08 -12.82
C LYS A 63 -7.93 -6.56 -12.92
N ARG A 64 -9.15 -6.89 -13.35
CA ARG A 64 -9.50 -8.26 -13.74
C ARG A 64 -8.71 -8.61 -15.00
N HIS A 65 -7.77 -9.56 -14.91
CA HIS A 65 -7.17 -10.13 -16.10
C HIS A 65 -8.26 -10.80 -16.92
N ARG A 66 -8.47 -10.35 -18.17
CA ARG A 66 -9.31 -11.07 -19.12
C ARG A 66 -8.54 -12.32 -19.53
N LYS A 67 -9.04 -13.51 -19.17
CA LYS A 67 -8.51 -14.74 -19.77
C LYS A 67 -8.75 -14.64 -21.27
N SER A 68 -7.70 -14.61 -22.08
CA SER A 68 -7.84 -14.85 -23.51
C SER A 68 -8.24 -16.31 -23.65
N ASN A 69 -9.45 -16.59 -24.12
CA ASN A 69 -9.84 -17.94 -24.51
C ASN A 69 -8.99 -18.32 -25.73
N LEU A 70 -7.81 -18.90 -25.50
CA LEU A 70 -6.94 -19.46 -26.55
C LEU A 70 -7.26 -20.94 -26.83
N TYR A 71 -8.53 -21.32 -26.69
CA TYR A 71 -9.03 -22.62 -27.12
C TYR A 71 -10.33 -22.39 -27.89
N THR A 72 -10.18 -21.95 -29.12
CA THR A 72 -11.23 -22.04 -30.15
C THR A 72 -10.52 -22.13 -31.49
N SER A 73 -10.05 -23.34 -31.79
CA SER A 73 -10.01 -23.90 -33.13
C SER A 73 -9.80 -25.41 -33.06
#